data_AF-A0A8J3SLA5-F1
#
_entry.id   AF-A0A8J3SLA5-F1
#
_cell.length_a   1.000
_cell.length_b   1.000
_cell.length_c   1.000
_cell.angle_alpha   90.00
_cell.angle_beta   90.00
_cell.angle_gamma   90.00
#
_symmetry.space_group_name_H-M   'P 1'
#
loop_
_entity.id
_entity.type
_entity.pdbx_description
1 polymer ?
#
loop_
_entity_poly.entity_id
_entity_poly.type
_entity_poly.pdbx_seq_one_letter_code
_entity_poly.pdbx_strand_id
1 'polypeptide(L)' 'MTDRHAGYLVVLERDVRDDDAAAIIAALGMVKGVLSVDPVLADYREQIMRIRVDEDWRTALYRLASRGPEALDGP' A
#
# COMPACT_ATOMS: atom_id res chain seq x y z
N MET A 1 -2.57 11.26 36.93
CA MET A 1 -3.68 10.91 36.02
C MET A 1 -3.09 10.05 34.93
N THR A 2 -3.65 8.87 34.70
CA THR A 2 -3.21 8.00 33.61
C THR A 2 -4.30 8.06 32.55
N ASP A 3 -3.92 8.45 31.33
CA ASP A 3 -4.87 8.54 30.23
C ASP A 3 -5.36 7.14 29.85
N ARG A 4 -6.66 7.05 29.54
CA ARG A 4 -7.27 5.82 29.03
C ARG A 4 -7.40 5.94 27.52
N HIS A 5 -6.72 5.06 26.80
CA HIS A 5 -6.87 4.98 25.35
C HIS A 5 -8.09 4.12 25.02
N ALA A 6 -8.94 4.59 24.11
CA ALA A 6 -10.13 3.87 23.68
C ALA A 6 -9.82 2.72 22.69
N GLY A 7 -8.69 2.81 21.98
CA GLY A 7 -8.27 1.82 20.99
C GLY A 7 -7.05 2.28 20.20
N TYR A 8 -6.64 1.46 19.24
CA TYR A 8 -5.51 1.74 18.34
C TYR A 8 -5.90 1.41 16.90
N LEU A 9 -5.49 2.26 15.96
CA LEU A 9 -5.56 1.98 14.52
C LEU A 9 -4.17 1.58 14.03
N VAL A 10 -4.06 0.41 13.43
CA VAL A 10 -2.81 -0.10 12.86
C VAL A 10 -2.91 -0.06 11.35
N VAL A 11 -1.95 0.59 10.70
CA VAL A 11 -1.87 0.69 9.24
C VAL A 11 -0.62 -0.07 8.79
N LEU A 12 -0.78 -0.92 7.78
CA LEU A 12 0.30 -1.70 7.21
C LEU A 12 1.07 -0.85 6.19
N GLU A 13 2.37 -1.08 6.06
CA GLU A 13 3.24 -0.36 5.10
C GLU A 13 2.84 -0.62 3.64
N ARG A 14 2.27 -1.81 3.37
CA ARG A 14 1.82 -2.24 2.05
C ARG A 14 0.61 -3.15 2.19
N ASP A 15 -0.12 -3.30 1.09
CA ASP A 15 -1.19 -4.27 0.98
C ASP A 15 -0.64 -5.68 1.17
N VAL A 16 -1.36 -6.48 1.96
CA VAL A 16 -1.06 -7.89 2.21
C VAL A 16 -2.15 -8.74 1.59
N ARG A 17 -1.79 -9.97 1.18
CA ARG A 17 -2.79 -10.93 0.72
C ARG A 17 -3.65 -11.39 1.90
N ASP A 18 -4.86 -11.84 1.59
CA ASP A 18 -5.83 -12.26 2.61
C ASP A 18 -5.29 -13.39 3.50
N ASP A 19 -4.58 -14.36 2.91
CA ASP A 19 -3.94 -15.46 3.64
C ASP A 19 -2.87 -14.97 4.63
N ASP A 20 -2.09 -13.95 4.25
CA ASP A 20 -1.07 -13.35 5.10
C ASP A 20 -1.71 -12.46 6.19
N ALA A 21 -2.84 -11.81 5.85
CA ALA A 21 -3.61 -10.98 6.77
C ALA A 21 -4.16 -11.81 7.95
N ALA A 22 -4.56 -13.06 7.71
CA ALA A 22 -5.04 -13.96 8.77
C ALA A 22 -3.99 -14.17 9.88
N ALA A 23 -2.72 -14.34 9.51
CA ALA A 23 -1.62 -14.48 10.47
C ALA A 23 -1.39 -13.19 11.28
N ILE A 24 -1.50 -12.02 10.63
CA ILE A 24 -1.36 -10.71 11.28
C ILE A 24 -2.52 -10.46 12.25
N ILE A 25 -3.75 -10.74 11.83
CA ILE A 25 -4.96 -10.62 12.68
C ILE A 25 -4.82 -11.48 13.92
N ALA A 26 -4.40 -12.75 13.75
CA ALA A 26 -4.16 -13.65 14.86
C ALA A 26 -3.09 -13.12 15.83
N ALA A 27 -1.98 -12.61 15.31
CA ALA A 27 -0.91 -12.02 16.12
C ALA A 27 -1.40 -10.81 16.93
N LEU A 28 -2.15 -9.90 16.31
CA LEU A 28 -2.72 -8.72 16.98
C LEU A 28 -3.75 -9.14 18.05
N GLY A 29 -4.56 -10.16 17.77
CA GLY A 29 -5.54 -10.69 18.72
C GLY A 29 -4.93 -11.34 19.97
N MET A 30 -3.67 -11.77 19.91
CA MET A 30 -2.94 -12.31 21.08
C MET A 30 -2.41 -11.23 22.02
N VAL A 31 -2.43 -9.94 21.63
CA VAL A 31 -1.96 -8.85 22.49
C VAL A 31 -2.91 -8.66 23.68
N LYS A 32 -2.37 -8.67 24.90
CA LYS A 32 -3.16 -8.53 26.13
C LYS A 32 -3.98 -7.24 26.12
N GLY A 33 -5.29 -7.39 26.27
CA GLY A 33 -6.24 -6.27 26.31
C GLY A 33 -6.89 -5.94 24.96
N VAL A 34 -6.54 -6.64 23.89
CA VAL A 34 -7.26 -6.59 22.62
C VAL A 34 -8.56 -7.39 22.74
N LEU A 35 -9.68 -6.76 22.35
CA LEU A 35 -11.01 -7.39 22.35
C LEU A 35 -11.39 -7.93 20.96
N SER A 36 -11.12 -7.18 19.90
CA SER A 36 -11.34 -7.58 18.51
C SER A 36 -10.26 -6.96 17.60
N VAL A 37 -10.08 -7.58 16.43
CA VAL A 37 -9.23 -7.07 15.34
C VAL A 37 -10.02 -7.23 14.05
N ASP A 38 -10.34 -6.10 13.42
CA ASP A 38 -11.19 -6.05 12.23
C ASP A 38 -10.38 -5.55 11.03
N PRO A 39 -10.15 -6.38 10.00
CA PRO A 39 -9.40 -5.97 8.82
C PRO A 39 -10.21 -4.99 7.96
N VAL A 40 -9.52 -3.99 7.42
CA VAL A 40 -10.06 -3.11 6.39
C VAL A 40 -9.51 -3.58 5.05
N LEU A 41 -10.39 -4.11 4.19
CA LEU A 41 -10.00 -4.58 2.87
C LEU A 41 -9.70 -3.38 1.96
N ALA A 42 -8.52 -3.36 1.35
CA ALA A 42 -8.23 -2.45 0.26
C ALA A 42 -9.13 -2.79 -0.93
N ASP A 43 -9.72 -1.79 -1.58
CA ASP A 43 -10.42 -2.02 -2.84
C ASP A 43 -9.39 -2.47 -3.88
N TYR A 44 -9.41 -3.75 -4.25
CA TYR A 44 -8.52 -4.37 -5.22
C TYR A 44 -8.45 -3.57 -6.54
N ARG A 45 -9.50 -2.83 -6.89
CA ARG A 45 -9.53 -1.96 -8.07
C ARG A 45 -8.56 -0.80 -7.94
N GLU A 46 -8.47 -0.19 -6.77
CA GLU A 46 -7.56 0.92 -6.52
C GLU A 46 -6.10 0.48 -6.62
N GLN A 47 -5.79 -0.70 -6.09
CA GLN A 47 -4.45 -1.28 -6.16
C GLN A 47 -4.06 -1.65 -7.60
N ILE A 48 -4.96 -2.28 -8.37
CA ILE A 48 -4.73 -2.59 -9.80
C ILE A 48 -4.53 -1.31 -10.61
N MET A 49 -5.33 -0.27 -10.35
CA MET A 49 -5.20 1.02 -11.03
C MET A 49 -3.87 1.70 -10.69
N ARG A 50 -3.42 1.63 -9.43
CA ARG A 50 -2.12 2.19 -9.00
C ARG A 50 -0.95 1.47 -9.67
N ILE A 51 -0.97 0.14 -9.71
CA ILE A 51 0.07 -0.66 -10.39
C ILE A 51 0.09 -0.35 -11.89
N ARG A 52 -1.07 -0.20 -12.54
CA ARG A 52 -1.14 0.20 -13.96
C ARG A 52 -0.55 1.58 -14.20
N VAL A 53 -0.90 2.55 -13.35
CA VAL A 53 -0.36 3.91 -13.44
C VAL A 53 1.16 3.91 -13.27
N ASP A 54 1.69 3.16 -12.32
CA ASP A 54 3.14 3.03 -12.12
C ASP A 54 3.84 2.39 -13.33
N GLU A 55 3.26 1.35 -13.91
CA GLU A 55 3.81 0.68 -15.10
C GLU A 55 3.74 1.57 -16.35
N ASP A 56 2.65 2.31 -16.51
CA ASP A 56 2.47 3.30 -17.57
C ASP A 56 3.50 4.43 -17.44
N TRP A 57 3.73 4.94 -16.22
CA TRP A 57 4.76 5.94 -15.94
C TRP A 57 6.16 5.41 -16.22
N ARG A 58 6.45 4.18 -15.78
CA ARG A 58 7.73 3.53 -16.03
C ARG A 58 8.00 3.37 -17.52
N THR A 59 6.99 2.96 -18.28
CA THR A 59 7.06 2.85 -19.75
C THR A 59 7.26 4.19 -20.42
N ALA A 60 6.56 5.24 -19.95
CA ALA A 60 6.72 6.60 -20.45
C ALA A 60 8.13 7.14 -20.18
N LEU A 61 8.67 6.91 -18.98
CA LEU A 61 10.03 7.30 -18.61
C LEU A 61 11.08 6.58 -19.45
N TYR A 62 10.94 5.26 -19.66
CA TYR A 62 11.85 4.53 -20.54
C TYR A 62 11.78 5.02 -21.98
N ARG A 63 10.59 5.36 -22.48
CA ARG A 63 10.41 5.94 -23.82
C ARG A 63 11.05 7.32 -23.93
N LEU A 64 10.97 8.14 -22.89
CA LEU A 64 11.62 9.45 -22.86
C LEU A 64 13.15 9.29 -22.82
N ALA A 65 13.65 8.41 -21.96
CA ALA A 65 15.08 8.14 -21.83
C ALA A 65 15.68 7.52 -23.10
N SER A 66 14.92 6.67 -23.81
CA SER A 66 15.37 6.04 -25.06
C SER A 66 15.36 6.97 -26.27
N ARG A 67 14.71 8.15 -26.19
CA ARG A 67 14.78 9.18 -27.22
C ARG A 67 16.06 10.03 -27.19
N GLY A 68 16.85 9.93 -26.13
CA GLY A 68 18.08 10.71 -25.96
C GLY A 68 17.83 12.23 -25.87
N PRO A 69 18.81 13.01 -25.37
CA PRO A 69 18.69 14.46 -25.22
C PRO A 69 18.59 15.24 -26.56
N GLU A 70 18.84 14.59 -27.70
CA GLU A 70 18.79 15.22 -29.04
C GLU A 70 17.36 15.62 -29.47
N ALA A 71 16.31 15.10 -28.83
CA ALA A 71 14.92 15.43 -29.15
C ALA A 71 14.39 16.72 -28.48
N LEU A 72 15.18 17.37 -27.60
CA LEU A 72 14.79 18.61 -26.91
C LEU A 72 15.38 19.87 -27.55
N ASP A 73 16.34 19.72 -28.47
CA ASP A 73 16.95 20.80 -29.26
C ASP A 73 16.66 20.59 -30.75
N GLY A 74 15.46 20.96 -31.19
CA GLY A 74 15.09 21.11 -32.60
C GLY A 74 14.35 22.44 -32.79
N PRO A 75 14.56 23.14 -33.93
CA PRO A 75 14.35 24.58 -34.10
C PRO A 75 12.92 25.09 -33.89
#